data_AF-A0A1G0L9D0-F1
#
_entry.id   AF-A0A1G0L9D0-F1
#
_cell.length_a   1.000
_cell.length_b   1.000
_cell.length_c   1.000
_cell.angle_alpha   90.00
_cell.angle_beta   90.00
_cell.angle_gamma   90.00
#
_symmetry.space_group_name_H-M   'P 1'
#
loop_
_entity.id
_entity.type
_entity.pdbx_description
1 polymer ?
#
loop_
_entity_poly.entity_id
_entity_poly.type
_entity_poly.pdbx_seq_one_letter_code
_entity_poly.pdbx_strand_id
1 'polypeptide(L)'
;MTMPVYVIAYGDVFRESFNAIVTVLGTSMFSTAIRLATLLAVISTALYYVKSHDLKTMLHWFILYMAVTVVLLGPKIDIEIIDSANPGSVLNVDNVPFGLAYPASIITALGHALTEAFDEAFHLPDDVSYTKTGMLFGSQLFRLSSGFHLVNPETKNDFDQYVKNCVIGDMLINKKYTLDDLVNAQDIWATISQRPSPIRGVIFHDGVFRTCADATPVLKQTIDNEVSSHALTFFSERIFGGDNSAEAVEKLQQYLPEAYQYYANMSQSASQIMSQNV
;
A
#
# COMPACT_ATOMS: atom_id res chain seq x y z
N MET A 1 17.70 -11.25 -23.57
CA MET A 1 17.01 -9.96 -23.80
C MET A 1 15.81 -10.01 -22.88
N THR A 2 15.83 -9.20 -21.82
CA THR A 2 14.75 -9.15 -20.83
C THR A 2 13.72 -8.10 -21.25
N MET A 3 12.43 -8.41 -21.06
CA MET A 3 11.35 -7.43 -21.27
C MET A 3 10.69 -7.08 -19.95
N PRO A 4 10.50 -5.77 -19.65
CA PRO A 4 9.84 -5.35 -18.42
C PRO A 4 8.33 -5.57 -18.53
N VAL A 5 7.74 -6.09 -17.46
CA VAL A 5 6.30 -6.18 -17.26
C VAL A 5 5.98 -5.43 -15.97
N TYR A 6 5.20 -4.37 -16.08
CA TYR A 6 4.85 -3.52 -14.93
C TYR A 6 3.57 -4.00 -14.27
N VAL A 7 3.60 -4.15 -12.95
CA VAL A 7 2.42 -4.50 -12.15
C VAL A 7 2.31 -3.57 -10.97
N ILE A 8 1.08 -3.15 -10.67
CA ILE A 8 0.82 -2.19 -9.59
C ILE A 8 1.02 -2.85 -8.23
N ALA A 9 0.55 -4.10 -8.08
CA ALA A 9 0.69 -4.90 -6.87
C ALA A 9 0.60 -6.39 -7.21
N TYR A 10 0.93 -7.24 -6.23
CA TYR A 10 0.85 -8.70 -6.29
C TYR A 10 1.78 -9.33 -7.35
N GLY A 11 3.00 -8.82 -7.49
CA GLY A 11 3.99 -9.33 -8.43
C GLY A 11 4.23 -10.84 -8.32
N ASP A 12 4.17 -11.40 -7.11
CA ASP A 12 4.30 -12.84 -6.89
C ASP A 12 3.24 -13.67 -7.64
N VAL A 13 1.99 -13.19 -7.66
CA VAL A 13 0.88 -13.88 -8.35
C VAL A 13 1.09 -13.85 -9.86
N PHE A 14 1.57 -12.72 -10.39
CA PHE A 14 1.93 -12.62 -11.80
C PHE A 14 3.10 -13.54 -12.15
N ARG A 15 4.13 -13.58 -11.31
CA ARG A 15 5.27 -14.50 -11.47
C ARG A 15 4.82 -15.95 -11.55
N GLU A 16 3.99 -16.38 -10.59
CA GLU A 16 3.45 -17.74 -10.58
C GLU A 16 2.56 -18.02 -11.80
N SER A 17 1.79 -17.03 -12.26
CA SER A 17 0.95 -17.17 -13.47
C SER A 17 1.79 -17.37 -14.73
N PHE A 18 2.84 -16.57 -14.93
CA PHE A 18 3.75 -16.74 -16.06
C PHE A 18 4.53 -18.07 -15.95
N ASN A 19 4.99 -18.44 -14.76
CA ASN A 19 5.63 -19.74 -14.52
C ASN A 19 4.71 -20.92 -14.85
N ALA A 20 3.43 -20.84 -14.46
CA ALA A 20 2.44 -21.86 -14.79
C ALA A 20 2.24 -21.98 -16.31
N ILE A 21 2.14 -20.85 -17.01
CA ILE A 21 2.03 -20.82 -18.48
C ILE A 21 3.28 -21.47 -19.13
N VAL A 22 4.48 -21.06 -18.72
CA VAL A 22 5.74 -21.62 -19.23
C VAL A 22 5.79 -23.13 -18.99
N THR A 23 5.40 -23.57 -17.79
CA THR A 23 5.38 -24.99 -17.43
C THR A 23 4.42 -25.77 -18.33
N VAL A 24 3.19 -25.28 -18.52
CA VAL A 24 2.19 -25.94 -19.39
C VAL A 24 2.67 -25.99 -20.83
N LEU A 25 3.18 -24.88 -21.37
CA LEU A 25 3.68 -24.80 -22.74
C LEU A 25 4.95 -25.63 -22.97
N GLY A 26 5.74 -25.86 -21.93
CA GLY A 26 6.93 -26.72 -21.95
C GLY A 26 6.61 -28.22 -21.92
N THR A 27 5.37 -28.62 -21.62
CA THR A 27 5.01 -30.04 -21.56
C THR A 27 5.04 -30.71 -22.95
N SER A 28 5.44 -31.98 -22.98
CA SER A 28 5.36 -32.82 -24.18
C SER A 28 3.91 -32.99 -24.67
N MET A 29 2.94 -32.93 -23.74
CA MET A 29 1.52 -32.97 -24.04
C MET A 29 1.09 -31.78 -24.89
N PHE A 30 1.49 -30.55 -24.52
CA PHE A 30 1.19 -29.35 -25.29
C PHE A 30 1.81 -29.40 -26.69
N SER A 31 3.08 -29.81 -26.78
CA SER A 31 3.77 -29.98 -28.07
C SER A 31 3.06 -31.00 -28.97
N THR A 32 2.60 -32.11 -28.40
CA THR A 32 1.86 -33.15 -29.12
C THR A 32 0.47 -32.65 -29.56
N ALA A 33 -0.22 -31.91 -28.68
CA ALA A 33 -1.52 -31.32 -28.99
C ALA A 33 -1.43 -30.32 -30.14
N ILE A 34 -0.41 -29.44 -30.15
CA ILE A 34 -0.15 -28.56 -31.28
C ILE A 34 0.05 -29.39 -32.53
N ARG A 35 0.96 -30.37 -32.55
CA ARG A 35 1.23 -31.21 -33.74
C ARG A 35 -0.03 -31.90 -34.28
N LEU A 36 -0.91 -32.38 -33.42
CA LEU A 36 -2.18 -32.99 -33.86
C LEU A 36 -3.10 -31.93 -34.48
N ALA A 37 -3.23 -30.76 -33.84
CA ALA A 37 -4.02 -29.65 -34.35
C ALA A 37 -3.48 -29.16 -35.71
N THR A 38 -2.15 -29.12 -35.88
CA THR A 38 -1.53 -28.71 -37.15
C THR A 38 -1.84 -29.71 -38.26
N LEU A 39 -1.77 -31.03 -38.00
CA LEU A 39 -2.14 -32.07 -38.96
C LEU A 39 -3.60 -31.94 -39.42
N LEU A 40 -4.53 -31.79 -38.46
CA LEU A 40 -5.96 -31.61 -38.78
C LEU A 40 -6.20 -30.34 -39.60
N ALA A 41 -5.50 -29.26 -39.29
CA ALA A 41 -5.63 -27.99 -40.00
C ALA A 41 -5.03 -28.04 -41.42
N VAL A 42 -3.93 -28.76 -41.63
CA VAL A 42 -3.37 -29.04 -42.97
C VAL A 42 -4.37 -29.85 -43.81
N ILE A 43 -4.93 -30.93 -43.26
CA ILE A 43 -5.92 -31.77 -43.95
C ILE A 43 -7.16 -30.93 -44.32
N SER A 44 -7.68 -30.14 -43.38
CA SER A 44 -8.86 -29.29 -43.60
C SER A 44 -8.61 -28.26 -44.70
N THR A 45 -7.43 -27.63 -44.70
CA THR A 45 -7.06 -26.64 -45.72
C THR A 45 -6.86 -27.29 -47.09
N ALA A 46 -6.30 -28.50 -47.15
CA ALA A 46 -6.15 -29.26 -48.39
C ALA A 46 -7.52 -29.64 -48.99
N LEU A 47 -8.47 -30.10 -48.17
CA LEU A 47 -9.84 -30.39 -48.62
C LEU A 47 -10.55 -29.12 -49.14
N TYR A 48 -10.37 -27.99 -48.45
CA TYR A 48 -10.90 -26.72 -48.90
C TYR A 48 -10.33 -26.32 -50.27
N TYR A 49 -9.02 -26.46 -50.44
CA TYR A 49 -8.33 -26.15 -51.70
C TYR A 49 -8.85 -27.00 -52.88
N VAL A 50 -9.09 -28.30 -52.69
CA VAL A 50 -9.66 -29.17 -53.73
C VAL A 50 -11.05 -28.68 -54.19
N LYS A 51 -11.83 -28.08 -53.30
CA LYS A 51 -13.17 -27.57 -53.63
C LYS A 51 -13.14 -26.20 -54.29
N SER A 52 -12.33 -25.27 -53.78
CA SER A 52 -12.33 -23.86 -54.20
C SER A 52 -11.32 -23.55 -55.30
N HIS A 53 -10.26 -24.35 -55.44
CA HIS A 53 -9.08 -24.09 -56.28
C HIS A 53 -8.44 -22.72 -56.02
N ASP A 54 -8.69 -22.11 -54.85
CA ASP A 54 -8.14 -20.81 -54.49
C ASP A 54 -6.82 -20.96 -53.72
N LEU A 55 -5.71 -20.69 -54.40
CA LEU A 55 -4.38 -20.67 -53.82
C LEU A 55 -4.20 -19.58 -52.76
N LYS A 56 -4.99 -18.49 -52.81
CA LYS A 56 -4.86 -17.38 -51.85
C LYS A 56 -5.29 -17.81 -50.46
N THR A 57 -6.34 -18.63 -50.33
CA THR A 57 -6.80 -19.12 -49.02
C THR A 57 -5.78 -20.07 -48.40
N MET A 58 -5.16 -20.94 -49.20
CA MET A 58 -4.10 -21.83 -48.73
C MET A 58 -2.88 -21.04 -48.24
N LEU A 59 -2.48 -20.00 -48.99
CA LEU A 59 -1.37 -19.14 -48.61
C LEU A 59 -1.64 -18.36 -47.32
N HIS A 60 -2.84 -17.78 -47.17
CA HIS A 60 -3.23 -17.09 -45.92
C HIS A 60 -3.18 -18.01 -44.71
N TRP A 61 -3.69 -19.24 -44.85
CA TRP A 61 -3.66 -20.21 -43.77
C TRP A 61 -2.22 -20.57 -43.38
N PHE A 62 -1.35 -20.81 -44.37
CA PHE A 62 0.07 -21.12 -44.13
C PHE A 62 0.81 -19.96 -43.45
N ILE A 63 0.59 -18.73 -43.91
CA ILE A 63 1.18 -17.52 -43.31
C ILE A 63 0.72 -17.37 -41.87
N LEU A 64 -0.58 -17.51 -41.60
CA LEU A 64 -1.14 -17.37 -40.26
C LEU A 64 -0.62 -18.46 -39.32
N TYR A 65 -0.52 -19.69 -39.82
CA TYR A 65 0.06 -20.80 -39.08
C TYR A 65 1.53 -20.55 -38.70
N MET A 66 2.35 -20.11 -39.67
CA MET A 66 3.75 -19.75 -39.43
C MET A 66 3.87 -18.58 -38.44
N ALA A 67 3.02 -17.56 -38.56
CA ALA A 67 3.01 -16.44 -37.63
C ALA A 67 2.74 -16.91 -36.19
N VAL A 68 1.69 -17.70 -35.96
CA VAL A 68 1.34 -18.15 -34.60
C VAL A 68 2.38 -19.12 -34.04
N THR A 69 2.79 -20.13 -34.80
CA THR A 69 3.66 -21.19 -34.27
C THR A 69 5.13 -20.81 -34.24
N VAL A 70 5.63 -20.17 -35.30
CA VAL A 70 7.05 -19.85 -35.44
C VAL A 70 7.37 -18.48 -34.85
N VAL A 71 6.52 -17.47 -35.01
CA VAL A 71 6.83 -16.11 -34.52
C VAL A 71 6.33 -15.89 -33.10
N LEU A 72 5.09 -16.28 -32.77
CA LEU A 72 4.53 -16.05 -31.43
C LEU A 72 5.00 -17.09 -30.41
N LEU A 73 5.02 -18.38 -30.76
CA LEU A 73 5.34 -19.45 -29.80
C LEU A 73 6.80 -19.90 -29.81
N GLY A 74 7.51 -19.67 -30.91
CA GLY A 74 8.87 -20.16 -31.15
C GLY A 74 9.92 -19.46 -30.27
N PRO A 75 10.16 -18.15 -30.42
CA PRO A 75 11.15 -17.43 -29.65
C PRO A 75 10.72 -17.37 -28.19
N LYS A 76 11.65 -17.70 -27.30
CA LYS A 76 11.49 -17.59 -25.86
C LYS A 76 12.31 -16.39 -25.37
N ILE A 77 11.70 -15.60 -24.51
CA ILE A 77 12.33 -14.43 -23.90
C ILE A 77 12.09 -14.45 -22.41
N ASP A 78 12.97 -13.79 -21.68
CA ASP A 78 12.89 -13.69 -20.23
C ASP A 78 12.16 -12.38 -19.89
N ILE A 79 11.28 -12.43 -18.90
CA ILE A 79 10.54 -11.26 -18.44
C ILE A 79 11.00 -10.89 -17.03
N GLU A 80 11.05 -9.57 -16.79
CA GLU A 80 11.31 -8.98 -15.49
C GLU A 80 10.02 -8.29 -15.04
N ILE A 81 9.44 -8.79 -13.95
CA ILE A 81 8.22 -8.25 -13.37
C ILE A 81 8.62 -7.17 -12.35
N ILE A 82 8.22 -5.95 -12.63
CA ILE A 82 8.47 -4.77 -11.80
C ILE A 82 7.19 -4.50 -11.01
N ASP A 83 7.22 -4.80 -9.71
CA ASP A 83 6.12 -4.51 -8.79
C ASP A 83 6.30 -3.09 -8.21
N SER A 84 5.40 -2.18 -8.56
CA SER A 84 5.46 -0.80 -8.10
C SER A 84 5.11 -0.64 -6.61
N ALA A 85 4.34 -1.57 -6.01
CA ALA A 85 4.06 -1.58 -4.58
C ALA A 85 5.20 -2.16 -3.74
N ASN A 86 6.06 -3.01 -4.32
CA ASN A 86 7.25 -3.55 -3.66
C ASN A 86 8.51 -3.42 -4.54
N PRO A 87 9.15 -2.24 -4.56
CA PRO A 87 10.32 -1.98 -5.41
C PRO A 87 11.57 -2.79 -5.05
N GLY A 88 11.56 -3.52 -3.92
CA GLY A 88 12.68 -4.37 -3.48
C GLY A 88 12.64 -5.80 -4.05
N SER A 89 11.51 -6.26 -4.57
CA SER A 89 11.39 -7.62 -5.11
C SER A 89 11.55 -7.65 -6.63
N VAL A 90 12.74 -8.03 -7.11
CA VAL A 90 12.97 -8.30 -8.54
C VAL A 90 12.50 -9.72 -8.85
N LEU A 91 11.41 -9.82 -9.61
CA LEU A 91 10.74 -11.09 -9.92
C LEU A 91 10.95 -11.44 -11.39
N ASN A 92 11.73 -12.48 -11.66
CA ASN A 92 12.04 -12.91 -13.03
C ASN A 92 11.33 -14.22 -13.40
N VAL A 93 10.91 -14.31 -14.66
CA VAL A 93 10.38 -15.55 -15.26
C VAL A 93 11.05 -15.80 -16.60
N ASP A 94 11.68 -16.97 -16.70
CA ASP A 94 12.43 -17.37 -17.90
C ASP A 94 11.53 -18.13 -18.89
N ASN A 95 11.96 -18.15 -20.15
CA ASN A 95 11.35 -18.98 -21.22
C ASN A 95 9.89 -18.64 -21.60
N VAL A 96 9.48 -17.39 -21.45
CA VAL A 96 8.13 -16.95 -21.87
C VAL A 96 8.06 -16.84 -23.40
N PRO A 97 7.01 -17.37 -24.07
CA PRO A 97 6.85 -17.19 -25.51
C PRO A 97 6.75 -15.71 -25.88
N PHE A 98 7.44 -15.31 -26.94
CA PHE A 98 7.47 -13.94 -27.44
C PHE A 98 6.07 -13.35 -27.67
N GLY A 99 5.14 -14.15 -28.21
CA GLY A 99 3.77 -13.75 -28.47
C GLY A 99 2.94 -13.40 -27.23
N LEU A 100 3.39 -13.78 -26.04
CA LEU A 100 2.78 -13.38 -24.77
C LEU A 100 3.54 -12.23 -24.13
N ALA A 101 4.86 -12.34 -24.04
CA ALA A 101 5.69 -11.37 -23.35
C ALA A 101 5.73 -10.00 -24.03
N TYR A 102 5.78 -9.94 -25.36
CA TYR A 102 5.84 -8.66 -26.08
C TYR A 102 4.57 -7.80 -25.90
N PRO A 103 3.34 -8.29 -26.19
CA PRO A 103 2.15 -7.50 -25.94
C PRO A 103 1.93 -7.21 -24.45
N ALA A 104 2.25 -8.16 -23.55
CA ALA A 104 2.16 -7.92 -22.11
C ALA A 104 3.04 -6.75 -21.68
N SER A 105 4.28 -6.68 -22.15
CA SER A 105 5.20 -5.57 -21.87
C SER A 105 4.64 -4.22 -22.33
N ILE A 106 4.12 -4.14 -23.57
CA ILE A 106 3.55 -2.90 -24.10
C ILE A 106 2.31 -2.46 -23.31
N ILE A 107 1.37 -3.39 -23.08
CA ILE A 107 0.12 -3.09 -22.40
C ILE A 107 0.39 -2.64 -20.96
N THR A 108 1.29 -3.33 -20.26
CA THR A 108 1.64 -2.98 -18.88
C THR A 108 2.46 -1.70 -18.79
N ALA A 109 3.39 -1.46 -19.70
CA ALA A 109 4.13 -0.19 -19.76
C ALA A 109 3.18 0.99 -20.01
N LEU A 110 2.19 0.83 -20.91
CA LEU A 110 1.18 1.86 -21.14
C LEU A 110 0.31 2.08 -19.90
N GLY A 111 -0.15 0.99 -19.26
CA GLY A 111 -0.93 1.07 -18.03
C GLY A 111 -0.18 1.75 -16.89
N HIS A 112 1.11 1.46 -16.75
CA HIS A 112 1.99 2.09 -15.78
C HIS A 112 2.13 3.59 -16.05
N ALA A 113 2.46 3.99 -17.28
CA ALA A 113 2.58 5.40 -17.66
C ALA A 113 1.27 6.18 -17.47
N LEU A 114 0.12 5.56 -17.75
CA LEU A 114 -1.19 6.17 -17.47
C LEU A 114 -1.42 6.35 -15.96
N THR A 115 -0.99 5.38 -15.15
CA THR A 115 -1.14 5.44 -13.70
C THR A 115 -0.25 6.53 -13.10
N GLU A 116 1.00 6.63 -13.55
CA GLU A 116 1.91 7.72 -13.18
C GLU A 116 1.33 9.09 -13.55
N ALA A 117 0.74 9.23 -14.75
CA ALA A 117 0.08 10.47 -15.16
C ALA A 117 -1.15 10.81 -14.30
N PHE A 118 -1.88 9.81 -13.80
CA PHE A 118 -2.95 10.03 -12.84
C PHE A 118 -2.41 10.48 -11.49
N ASP A 119 -1.36 9.86 -10.99
CA ASP A 119 -0.72 10.23 -9.71
C ASP A 119 -0.20 11.67 -9.76
N GLU A 120 0.43 12.09 -10.86
CA GLU A 120 0.89 13.46 -11.07
C GLU A 120 -0.28 14.46 -11.11
N ALA A 121 -1.37 14.12 -11.80
CA ALA A 121 -2.54 15.00 -11.89
C ALA A 121 -3.23 15.23 -10.53
N PHE A 122 -3.25 14.21 -9.66
CA PHE A 122 -3.86 14.32 -8.33
C PHE A 122 -2.91 14.87 -7.26
N HIS A 123 -1.64 15.17 -7.58
CA HIS A 123 -0.63 15.63 -6.63
C HIS A 123 -0.51 14.72 -5.39
N LEU A 124 -0.69 13.40 -5.56
CA LEU A 124 -0.49 12.46 -4.47
C LEU A 124 1.01 12.40 -4.16
N PRO A 125 1.44 12.52 -2.89
CA PRO A 125 2.81 12.22 -2.49
C PRO A 125 3.21 10.80 -2.93
N ASP A 126 4.49 10.61 -3.27
CA ASP A 126 5.01 9.36 -3.85
C ASP A 126 4.77 8.11 -2.97
N ASP A 127 4.62 8.26 -1.65
CA ASP A 127 4.42 7.12 -0.75
C ASP A 127 2.93 6.80 -0.50
N VAL A 128 2.01 7.78 -0.57
CA VAL A 128 0.55 7.52 -0.60
C VAL A 128 -0.06 7.46 -2.02
N SER A 129 0.77 7.38 -3.05
CA SER A 129 0.37 7.30 -4.46
C SER A 129 -0.58 6.13 -4.75
N TYR A 130 -1.45 6.31 -5.75
CA TYR A 130 -2.41 5.30 -6.21
C TYR A 130 -1.71 3.98 -6.52
N THR A 131 -0.49 4.07 -7.05
CA THR A 131 0.33 2.94 -7.46
C THR A 131 0.83 2.07 -6.29
N LYS A 132 1.11 2.64 -5.11
CA LYS A 132 1.65 1.88 -3.97
C LYS A 132 0.58 1.40 -2.98
N THR A 133 -0.44 2.22 -2.71
CA THR A 133 -1.40 1.96 -1.61
C THR A 133 -2.87 1.99 -2.04
N GLY A 134 -3.19 2.52 -3.23
CA GLY A 134 -4.54 2.59 -3.79
C GLY A 134 -5.36 3.82 -3.37
N MET A 135 -6.37 4.16 -4.17
CA MET A 135 -7.15 5.42 -4.13
C MET A 135 -7.75 5.81 -2.77
N LEU A 136 -8.01 4.84 -1.88
CA LEU A 136 -8.70 5.10 -0.60
C LEU A 136 -7.79 4.96 0.62
N PHE A 137 -6.55 4.54 0.45
CA PHE A 137 -5.70 4.23 1.59
C PHE A 137 -5.41 5.47 2.45
N GLY A 138 -4.99 6.58 1.85
CA GLY A 138 -4.72 7.82 2.60
C GLY A 138 -5.94 8.36 3.36
N SER A 139 -7.14 8.34 2.77
CA SER A 139 -8.37 8.83 3.44
C SER A 139 -8.87 7.87 4.53
N GLN A 140 -8.71 6.56 4.32
CA GLN A 140 -8.99 5.57 5.35
C GLN A 140 -8.00 5.66 6.50
N LEU A 141 -6.71 5.86 6.21
CA LEU A 141 -5.65 6.04 7.20
C LEU A 141 -5.91 7.28 8.04
N PHE A 142 -6.25 8.41 7.41
CA PHE A 142 -6.65 9.63 8.11
C PHE A 142 -7.87 9.40 9.01
N ARG A 143 -8.93 8.77 8.50
CA ARG A 143 -10.13 8.46 9.31
C ARG A 143 -9.88 7.46 10.44
N LEU A 144 -9.02 6.48 10.23
CA LEU A 144 -8.67 5.50 11.27
C LEU A 144 -7.80 6.15 12.35
N SER A 145 -6.94 7.10 11.96
CA SER A 145 -6.07 7.79 12.90
C SER A 145 -6.81 8.69 13.90
N SER A 146 -7.95 9.26 13.53
CA SER A 146 -8.79 10.02 14.46
C SER A 146 -9.48 9.14 15.52
N GLY A 147 -9.36 7.82 15.43
CA GLY A 147 -9.88 6.85 16.40
C GLY A 147 -8.80 6.21 17.27
N PHE A 148 -7.58 6.75 17.26
CA PHE A 148 -6.50 6.26 18.09
C PHE A 148 -6.80 6.45 19.58
N HIS A 149 -6.34 5.51 20.40
CA HIS A 149 -6.56 5.51 21.84
C HIS A 149 -5.38 4.86 22.54
N LEU A 150 -5.14 5.24 23.79
CA LEU A 150 -4.18 4.57 24.66
C LEU A 150 -4.59 3.11 24.86
N VAL A 151 -3.64 2.22 24.66
CA VAL A 151 -3.78 0.76 24.74
C VAL A 151 -3.66 0.31 26.21
N ASN A 152 -2.81 0.97 26.99
CA ASN A 152 -2.60 0.68 28.39
C ASN A 152 -3.73 1.30 29.25
N PRO A 153 -4.48 0.48 30.02
CA PRO A 153 -5.56 0.97 30.87
C PRO A 153 -5.09 1.90 32.00
N GLU A 154 -3.86 1.73 32.51
CA GLU A 154 -3.32 2.57 33.59
C GLU A 154 -3.03 3.98 33.08
N THR A 155 -2.32 4.08 31.95
CA THR A 155 -2.01 5.36 31.30
C THR A 155 -3.28 6.06 30.82
N LYS A 156 -4.28 5.30 30.33
CA LYS A 156 -5.60 5.83 30.00
C LYS A 156 -6.30 6.46 31.20
N ASN A 157 -6.28 5.79 32.36
CA ASN A 157 -6.88 6.32 33.57
C ASN A 157 -6.17 7.59 34.06
N ASP A 158 -4.84 7.61 34.02
CA ASP A 158 -4.05 8.80 34.40
C ASP A 158 -4.33 9.98 33.47
N PHE A 159 -4.45 9.71 32.17
CA PHE A 159 -4.81 10.72 31.18
C PHE A 159 -6.24 11.26 31.42
N ASP A 160 -7.22 10.39 31.67
CA ASP A 160 -8.59 10.79 32.00
C ASP A 160 -8.64 11.69 33.25
N GLN A 161 -7.86 11.35 34.28
CA GLN A 161 -7.76 12.16 35.51
C GLN A 161 -7.11 13.52 35.23
N TYR A 162 -6.07 13.55 34.40
CA TYR A 162 -5.42 14.79 33.97
C TYR A 162 -6.38 15.68 33.16
N VAL A 163 -7.10 15.13 32.19
CA VAL A 163 -8.05 15.89 31.38
C VAL A 163 -9.16 16.48 32.25
N LYS A 164 -9.73 15.71 33.18
CA LYS A 164 -10.80 16.18 34.06
C LYS A 164 -10.33 17.28 35.02
N ASN A 165 -9.21 17.06 35.70
CA ASN A 165 -8.80 17.92 36.81
C ASN A 165 -7.91 19.08 36.37
N CYS A 166 -7.08 18.90 35.35
CA CYS A 166 -6.15 19.91 34.85
C CYS A 166 -6.72 20.64 33.62
N VAL A 167 -7.15 19.93 32.58
CA VAL A 167 -7.55 20.56 31.31
C VAL A 167 -8.93 21.21 31.38
N ILE A 168 -9.98 20.42 31.67
CA ILE A 168 -11.34 20.93 31.86
C ILE A 168 -11.38 21.90 33.05
N GLY A 169 -10.60 21.60 34.08
CA GLY A 169 -10.40 22.46 35.22
C GLY A 169 -9.90 23.87 34.87
N ASP A 170 -8.85 23.95 34.05
CA ASP A 170 -8.29 25.23 33.62
C ASP A 170 -9.16 25.94 32.57
N MET A 171 -9.89 25.20 31.75
CA MET A 171 -10.88 25.74 30.82
C MET A 171 -12.05 26.42 31.55
N LEU A 172 -12.72 25.71 32.47
CA LEU A 172 -13.93 26.21 33.11
C LEU A 172 -13.67 27.29 34.16
N ILE A 173 -12.60 27.15 34.95
CA ILE A 173 -12.36 28.00 36.11
C ILE A 173 -11.40 29.15 35.75
N ASN A 174 -10.28 28.83 35.10
CA ASN A 174 -9.24 29.81 34.81
C ASN A 174 -9.39 30.46 33.42
N LYS A 175 -10.32 29.96 32.58
CA LYS A 175 -10.58 30.44 31.21
C LYS A 175 -9.31 30.62 30.37
N LYS A 176 -8.34 29.71 30.53
CA LYS A 176 -7.04 29.81 29.86
C LYS A 176 -7.14 29.58 28.35
N TYR A 177 -8.09 28.76 27.93
CA TYR A 177 -8.41 28.42 26.54
C TYR A 177 -9.87 27.98 26.48
N THR A 178 -10.48 28.03 25.30
CA THR A 178 -11.83 27.53 25.03
C THR A 178 -11.78 26.20 24.28
N LEU A 179 -12.94 25.53 24.16
CA LEU A 179 -13.04 24.33 23.33
C LEU A 179 -12.72 24.64 21.86
N ASP A 180 -13.11 25.82 21.36
CA ASP A 180 -12.82 26.26 20.00
C ASP A 180 -11.32 26.44 19.75
N ASP A 181 -10.59 26.98 20.74
CA ASP A 181 -9.13 27.10 20.68
C ASP A 181 -8.45 25.73 20.61
N LEU A 182 -8.98 24.72 21.31
CA LEU A 182 -8.43 23.36 21.30
C LEU A 182 -8.75 22.62 19.99
N VAL A 183 -9.94 22.79 19.43
CA VAL A 183 -10.33 22.16 18.16
C VAL A 183 -9.55 22.74 16.98
N ASN A 184 -9.25 24.04 17.01
CA ASN A 184 -8.51 24.72 15.95
C ASN A 184 -6.98 24.74 16.19
N ALA A 185 -6.48 24.18 17.29
CA ALA A 185 -5.06 24.16 17.60
C ALA A 185 -4.28 23.21 16.67
N GLN A 186 -3.18 23.70 16.11
CA GLN A 186 -2.22 22.84 15.39
C GLN A 186 -1.57 21.80 16.32
N ASP A 187 -1.34 22.14 17.59
CA ASP A 187 -0.84 21.23 18.61
C ASP A 187 -1.63 21.47 19.92
N ILE A 188 -2.53 20.54 20.20
CA ILE A 188 -3.37 20.56 21.40
C ILE A 188 -2.49 20.46 22.65
N TRP A 189 -1.46 19.62 22.61
CA TRP A 189 -0.56 19.39 23.74
C TRP A 189 0.25 20.65 24.07
N ALA A 190 0.79 21.33 23.06
CA ALA A 190 1.48 22.61 23.26
C ALA A 190 0.54 23.66 23.88
N THR A 191 -0.72 23.69 23.45
CA THR A 191 -1.71 24.65 23.95
C THR A 191 -2.03 24.44 25.43
N ILE A 192 -2.27 23.19 25.86
CA ILE A 192 -2.60 22.89 27.26
C ILE A 192 -1.37 22.89 28.18
N SER A 193 -0.17 22.68 27.65
CA SER A 193 1.09 22.69 28.41
C SER A 193 1.76 24.06 28.54
N GLN A 194 1.28 25.11 27.86
CA GLN A 194 1.87 26.45 27.94
C GLN A 194 1.85 27.06 29.34
N ARG A 195 0.77 26.83 30.11
CA ARG A 195 0.59 27.41 31.45
C ARG A 195 -0.13 26.44 32.38
N PRO A 196 0.49 25.31 32.76
CA PRO A 196 -0.14 24.35 33.64
C PRO A 196 -0.34 24.95 35.04
N SER A 197 -1.41 24.55 35.72
CA SER A 197 -1.72 25.06 37.06
C SER A 197 -0.72 24.54 38.10
N PRO A 198 -0.08 25.41 38.91
CA PRO A 198 0.86 25.00 39.95
C PRO A 198 0.17 24.53 41.24
N ILE A 199 -1.16 24.70 41.36
CA ILE A 199 -1.91 24.40 42.59
C ILE A 199 -2.83 23.20 42.38
N ARG A 200 -3.45 23.09 41.20
CA ARG A 200 -4.28 21.92 40.87
C ARG A 200 -3.37 20.74 40.62
N GLY A 201 -3.85 19.54 40.90
CA GLY A 201 -3.09 18.33 40.70
C GLY A 201 -3.98 17.12 40.52
N VAL A 202 -3.34 16.01 40.25
CA VAL A 202 -3.95 14.70 40.00
C VAL A 202 -3.22 13.65 40.78
N ILE A 203 -3.94 12.57 41.09
CA ILE A 203 -3.37 11.37 41.66
C ILE A 203 -3.32 10.36 40.53
N PHE A 204 -2.12 9.93 40.16
CA PHE A 204 -1.93 8.87 39.17
C PHE A 204 -2.14 7.49 39.80
N HIS A 205 -2.10 6.45 38.97
CA HIS A 205 -2.23 5.05 39.38
C HIS A 205 -1.23 4.63 40.47
N ASP A 206 -0.09 5.31 40.60
CA ASP A 206 0.92 5.11 41.64
C ASP A 206 0.50 5.64 43.03
N GLY A 207 -0.66 6.31 43.12
CA GLY A 207 -1.17 6.90 44.35
C GLY A 207 -0.46 8.19 44.76
N VAL A 208 0.45 8.72 43.93
CA VAL A 208 1.21 9.94 44.22
C VAL A 208 0.46 11.15 43.67
N PHE A 209 0.23 12.13 44.55
CA PHE A 209 -0.31 13.43 44.12
C PHE A 209 0.78 14.23 43.39
N ARG A 210 0.46 14.71 42.19
CA ARG A 210 1.31 15.57 41.37
C ARG A 210 0.55 16.80 40.96
N THR A 211 1.18 17.98 41.01
CA THR A 211 0.54 19.19 40.48
C THR A 211 0.37 19.07 38.96
N CYS A 212 -0.55 19.81 38.35
CA CYS A 212 -0.70 19.80 36.90
C CYS A 212 0.59 20.24 36.21
N ALA A 213 1.37 21.13 36.82
CA ALA A 213 2.69 21.52 36.35
C ALA A 213 3.67 20.33 36.31
N ASP A 214 3.67 19.49 37.34
CA ASP A 214 4.56 18.32 37.42
C ASP A 214 4.02 17.12 36.62
N ALA A 215 2.70 16.99 36.54
CA ALA A 215 2.02 15.89 35.84
C ALA A 215 2.11 16.03 34.31
N THR A 216 2.08 17.27 33.78
CA THR A 216 2.11 17.52 32.33
C THR A 216 3.33 16.90 31.63
N PRO A 217 4.59 17.17 32.03
CA PRO A 217 5.75 16.60 31.36
C PRO A 217 5.84 15.07 31.54
N VAL A 218 5.46 14.55 32.70
CA VAL A 218 5.48 13.10 32.94
C VAL A 218 4.47 12.39 32.06
N LEU A 219 3.25 12.89 32.00
CA LEU A 219 2.19 12.31 31.19
C LEU A 219 2.51 12.37 29.69
N LYS A 220 3.10 13.47 29.23
CA LYS A 220 3.59 13.58 27.84
C LYS A 220 4.60 12.47 27.54
N GLN A 221 5.60 12.28 28.40
CA GLN A 221 6.61 11.24 28.21
C GLN A 221 5.99 9.83 28.26
N THR A 222 5.06 9.58 29.17
CA THR A 222 4.37 8.28 29.26
C THR A 222 3.57 7.98 28.00
N ILE A 223 2.82 8.96 27.48
CA ILE A 223 2.06 8.82 26.23
C ILE A 223 3.00 8.61 25.04
N ASP A 224 4.04 9.42 24.90
CA ASP A 224 5.00 9.31 23.78
C ASP A 224 5.68 7.92 23.77
N ASN A 225 6.02 7.40 24.96
CA ASN A 225 6.56 6.05 25.12
C ASN A 225 5.54 4.97 24.76
N GLU A 226 4.29 5.09 25.23
CA GLU A 226 3.23 4.11 24.94
C GLU A 226 2.86 4.09 23.45
N VAL A 227 2.77 5.26 22.83
CA VAL A 227 2.53 5.40 21.40
C VAL A 227 3.63 4.71 20.61
N SER A 228 4.88 4.96 20.99
CA SER A 228 6.04 4.40 20.28
C SER A 228 6.21 2.90 20.47
N SER A 229 5.79 2.36 21.62
CA SER A 229 6.03 0.95 21.98
C SER A 229 4.85 0.01 21.70
N HIS A 230 3.62 0.48 21.88
CA HIS A 230 2.42 -0.37 21.84
C HIS A 230 1.40 0.13 20.83
N ALA A 231 1.08 1.43 20.80
CA ALA A 231 0.02 1.93 19.92
C ALA A 231 0.41 1.80 18.44
N LEU A 232 1.64 2.21 18.06
CA LEU A 232 2.11 2.07 16.68
C LEU A 232 1.98 0.63 16.19
N THR A 233 2.50 -0.32 16.97
CA THR A 233 2.45 -1.75 16.66
C THR A 233 1.00 -2.26 16.54
N PHE A 234 0.15 -1.92 17.51
CA PHE A 234 -1.24 -2.36 17.52
C PHE A 234 -2.04 -1.83 16.33
N PHE A 235 -1.91 -0.53 16.03
CA PHE A 235 -2.62 0.09 14.91
C PHE A 235 -2.02 -0.32 13.57
N SER A 236 -0.71 -0.51 13.46
CA SER A 236 -0.08 -0.99 12.23
C SER A 236 -0.51 -2.40 11.86
N GLU A 237 -0.56 -3.33 12.83
CA GLU A 237 -1.03 -4.70 12.59
C GLU A 237 -2.50 -4.71 12.16
N ARG A 238 -3.31 -3.83 12.74
CA ARG A 238 -4.74 -3.73 12.40
C ARG A 238 -4.99 -3.11 11.02
N ILE A 239 -4.12 -2.20 10.58
CA ILE A 239 -4.26 -1.49 9.30
C ILE A 239 -3.69 -2.32 8.14
N PHE A 240 -2.50 -2.90 8.30
CA PHE A 240 -1.78 -3.57 7.21
C PHE A 240 -1.99 -5.09 7.19
N GLY A 241 -2.36 -5.69 8.33
CA GLY A 241 -2.57 -7.14 8.48
C GLY A 241 -1.29 -7.97 8.37
N GLY A 242 -0.93 -8.69 9.43
CA GLY A 242 -0.06 -9.88 9.35
C GLY A 242 1.36 -9.79 9.95
N ASP A 243 1.70 -10.89 10.64
CA ASP A 243 2.94 -11.54 11.11
C ASP A 243 4.25 -10.78 11.42
N ASN A 244 4.56 -9.62 10.81
CA ASN A 244 5.79 -8.87 11.07
C ASN A 244 5.48 -7.43 11.52
N SER A 245 5.30 -7.28 12.83
CA SER A 245 5.03 -6.03 13.52
C SER A 245 6.01 -4.89 13.15
N ALA A 246 7.28 -5.21 12.92
CA ALA A 246 8.31 -4.21 12.60
C ALA A 246 8.11 -3.53 11.23
N GLU A 247 7.79 -4.32 10.20
CA GLU A 247 7.57 -3.81 8.84
C GLU A 247 6.25 -3.02 8.75
N ALA A 248 5.22 -3.47 9.47
CA ALA A 248 3.95 -2.76 9.56
C ALA A 248 4.12 -1.39 10.24
N VAL A 249 4.94 -1.31 11.31
CA VAL A 249 5.24 -0.05 11.99
C VAL A 249 6.00 0.90 11.07
N GLU A 250 6.98 0.41 10.31
CA GLU A 250 7.73 1.23 9.34
C GLU A 250 6.80 1.83 8.27
N LYS A 251 5.92 1.00 7.70
CA LYS A 251 4.88 1.45 6.76
C LYS A 251 3.95 2.50 7.37
N LEU A 252 3.50 2.31 8.61
CA LEU A 252 2.66 3.30 9.30
C LEU A 252 3.41 4.62 9.51
N GLN A 253 4.68 4.55 9.90
CA GLN A 253 5.53 5.72 10.13
C GLN A 253 5.81 6.51 8.85
N GLN A 254 5.86 5.84 7.69
CA GLN A 254 6.03 6.47 6.39
C GLN A 254 4.73 7.12 5.90
N TYR A 255 3.61 6.37 5.88
CA TYR A 255 2.39 6.83 5.21
C TYR A 255 1.52 7.77 6.05
N LEU A 256 1.54 7.66 7.39
CA LEU A 256 0.68 8.47 8.25
C LEU A 256 1.02 9.98 8.21
N PRO A 257 2.30 10.40 8.29
CA PRO A 257 2.68 11.81 8.15
C PRO A 257 2.25 12.40 6.81
N GLU A 258 2.42 11.66 5.72
CA GLU A 258 2.05 12.13 4.38
C GLU A 258 0.54 12.30 4.22
N ALA A 259 -0.26 11.36 4.75
CA ALA A 259 -1.71 11.50 4.77
C ALA A 259 -2.14 12.76 5.54
N TYR A 260 -1.52 13.07 6.68
CA TYR A 260 -1.81 14.29 7.45
C TYR A 260 -1.34 15.56 6.76
N GLN A 261 -0.20 15.51 6.09
CA GLN A 261 0.28 16.64 5.30
C GLN A 261 -0.68 16.93 4.14
N TYR A 262 -1.21 15.90 3.47
CA TYR A 262 -2.15 16.06 2.37
C TYR A 262 -3.55 16.53 2.82
N TYR A 263 -4.12 15.91 3.87
CA TYR A 263 -5.51 16.18 4.29
C TYR A 263 -5.66 17.30 5.33
N ALA A 264 -4.68 17.48 6.21
CA ALA A 264 -4.73 18.43 7.32
C ALA A 264 -3.65 19.53 7.23
N ASN A 265 -2.77 19.49 6.24
CA ASN A 265 -1.63 20.40 6.10
C ASN A 265 -0.75 20.46 7.37
N MET A 266 -0.62 19.31 8.04
CA MET A 266 0.18 19.15 9.27
C MET A 266 1.43 18.32 8.96
N SER A 267 2.62 18.86 9.26
CA SER A 267 3.88 18.09 9.20
C SER A 267 4.31 17.68 10.61
N GLN A 268 3.88 16.49 11.04
CA GLN A 268 4.26 15.91 12.32
C GLN A 268 4.64 14.45 12.12
N SER A 269 5.46 13.88 13.02
CA SER A 269 5.77 12.46 12.97
C SER A 269 4.52 11.61 13.25
N ALA A 270 4.51 10.35 12.80
CA ALA A 270 3.40 9.44 13.06
C ALA A 270 3.09 9.33 14.56
N SER A 271 4.12 9.28 15.42
CA SER A 271 3.95 9.25 16.87
C SER A 271 3.33 10.53 17.44
N GLN A 272 3.69 11.71 16.90
CA GLN A 272 3.10 12.99 17.31
C GLN A 272 1.63 13.07 16.90
N ILE A 273 1.32 12.71 15.65
CA ILE A 273 -0.05 12.64 15.14
C ILE A 273 -0.89 11.70 16.01
N MET A 274 -0.36 10.52 16.35
CA MET A 274 -1.03 9.57 17.24
C MET A 274 -1.27 10.16 18.62
N SER A 275 -0.26 10.78 19.22
CA SER A 275 -0.39 11.40 20.55
C SER A 275 -1.43 12.52 20.60
N GLN A 276 -1.68 13.20 19.46
CA GLN A 276 -2.64 14.29 19.35
C GLN A 276 -4.08 13.79 19.10
N ASN A 277 -4.25 12.61 18.51
CA ASN A 277 -5.57 12.03 18.21
C ASN A 277 -6.11 11.11 19.32
N VAL A 278 -5.31 10.83 20.34
CA VAL A 278 -5.67 10.04 21.54
C VAL A 278 -6.73 10.72 22.40
#